data_AF-A0A4V6JGL1-F1
#
_entry.id   AF-A0A4V6JGL1-F1
#
_cell.length_a   1.000
_cell.length_b   1.000
_cell.length_c   1.000
_cell.angle_alpha   90.00
_cell.angle_beta   90.00
_cell.angle_gamma   90.00
#
_symmetry.space_group_name_H-M   'P 1'
#
loop_
_entity.id
_entity.type
_entity.pdbx_description
1 polymer ?
#
loop_
_entity_poly.entity_id
_entity_poly.type
_entity_poly.pdbx_seq_one_letter_code
_entity_poly.pdbx_strand_id
1 'polypeptide(L)'
;MTDNPLLVLRERISALDLKLLALLAERRELALEVGKSKLHSHRPIRDKERERDLLDALIAAAKPYDLDGFYVTRLFQLIIEDSVLTQQALLQHQLNQTSQHSARIAFLGPKAPIRTWRRASMPRVISTS
;
A
#
# COMPACT_ATOMS: atom_id res chain seq x y z
N MET A 1 4.53 -35.67 39.32
CA MET A 1 4.36 -35.51 37.86
C MET A 1 3.00 -34.91 37.64
N THR A 2 2.88 -33.59 37.82
CA THR A 2 1.62 -32.88 37.64
C THR A 2 1.57 -32.42 36.20
N ASP A 3 0.87 -33.17 35.36
CA ASP A 3 0.43 -32.69 34.06
C ASP A 3 -0.43 -31.45 34.32
N ASN A 4 0.17 -30.26 34.20
CA ASN A 4 -0.53 -29.02 34.47
C ASN A 4 -1.48 -28.80 33.28
N PRO A 5 -2.80 -29.00 33.46
CA PRO A 5 -3.74 -28.96 32.34
C PRO A 5 -3.75 -27.59 31.65
N LEU A 6 -3.34 -26.53 32.37
CA LEU A 6 -3.18 -25.19 31.82
C LEU A 6 -2.04 -25.10 30.80
N LEU A 7 -0.96 -25.86 31.00
CA LEU A 7 0.19 -25.85 30.10
C LEU A 7 -0.17 -26.52 28.77
N VAL A 8 -0.86 -27.66 28.82
CA VAL A 8 -1.38 -28.36 27.63
C VAL A 8 -2.36 -27.47 26.85
N LEU A 9 -3.25 -26.74 27.53
CA LEU A 9 -4.17 -25.81 26.88
C LEU A 9 -3.43 -24.63 26.20
N ARG A 10 -2.40 -24.08 26.85
CA ARG A 10 -1.59 -23.00 26.28
C ARG A 10 -0.83 -23.45 25.04
N GLU A 11 -0.23 -24.64 25.06
CA GLU A 11 0.45 -25.20 23.89
C GLU A 11 -0.51 -25.39 22.71
N ARG A 12 -1.74 -25.84 22.98
CA ARG A 12 -2.79 -25.96 21.95
C ARG A 12 -3.19 -24.60 21.38
N ILE A 13 -3.29 -23.56 22.22
CA ILE A 13 -3.55 -22.19 21.76
C ILE A 13 -2.40 -21.70 20.88
N SER A 14 -1.16 -21.85 21.32
CA SER A 14 0.01 -21.43 20.53
C SER A 14 0.11 -22.14 19.19
N ALA A 15 -0.21 -23.45 19.14
CA ALA A 15 -0.26 -24.18 17.89
C ALA A 15 -1.37 -23.69 16.95
N LEU A 16 -2.50 -23.23 17.50
CA LEU A 16 -3.58 -22.60 16.74
C LEU A 16 -3.14 -21.23 16.21
N ASP A 17 -2.48 -20.41 17.03
CA ASP A 17 -1.97 -19.10 16.63
C ASP A 17 -0.98 -19.21 15.45
N LEU A 18 -0.11 -20.22 15.45
CA LEU A 18 0.79 -20.47 14.32
C LEU A 18 0.03 -20.81 13.02
N LYS A 19 -1.09 -21.54 13.13
CA LYS A 19 -1.94 -21.82 11.96
C LYS A 19 -2.64 -20.56 11.47
N LEU A 20 -3.09 -19.68 12.37
CA LEU A 20 -3.65 -18.39 11.99
C LEU A 20 -2.62 -17.54 11.24
N LEU A 21 -1.37 -17.50 11.69
CA LEU A 21 -0.29 -16.79 10.99
C LEU A 21 -0.03 -17.37 9.60
N ALA A 22 -0.02 -18.69 9.45
CA ALA A 22 0.14 -19.33 8.15
C ALA A 22 -1.02 -18.96 7.19
N LEU A 23 -2.26 -19.00 7.66
CA LEU A 23 -3.44 -18.62 6.86
C LEU A 23 -3.44 -17.12 6.50
N LEU A 24 -2.99 -16.26 7.41
CA LEU A 24 -2.85 -14.83 7.14
C LEU A 24 -1.77 -14.55 6.08
N ALA A 25 -0.65 -15.28 6.12
CA ALA A 25 0.39 -15.19 5.10
C ALA A 25 -0.13 -15.62 3.73
N GLU A 26 -0.81 -16.76 3.63
CA GLU A 26 -1.44 -17.23 2.39
C GLU A 26 -2.47 -16.22 1.86
N ARG A 27 -3.30 -15.68 2.75
CA ARG A 27 -4.28 -14.63 2.38
C ARG A 27 -3.58 -13.38 1.82
N ARG A 28 -2.42 -13.01 2.36
CA ARG A 28 -1.63 -11.88 1.87
C ARG A 28 -1.04 -12.14 0.49
N GLU A 29 -0.60 -13.36 0.19
CA GLU A 29 -0.15 -13.76 -1.14
C GLU A 29 -1.29 -13.65 -2.16
N LEU A 30 -2.49 -14.13 -1.81
CA LEU A 30 -3.68 -13.96 -2.66
C LEU A 30 -4.02 -12.48 -2.88
N ALA A 31 -3.87 -11.64 -1.86
CA ALA A 31 -4.08 -10.20 -1.99
C ALA A 31 -3.09 -9.56 -2.97
N LEU A 32 -1.84 -10.03 -3.03
CA LEU A 32 -0.85 -9.57 -4.02
C LEU A 32 -1.25 -9.96 -5.44
N GLU A 33 -1.71 -11.20 -5.65
CA GLU A 33 -2.18 -11.67 -6.95
C GLU A 33 -3.43 -10.90 -7.42
N VAL A 34 -4.36 -10.62 -6.51
CA VAL A 34 -5.49 -9.73 -6.80
C VAL A 34 -5.02 -8.32 -7.17
N GLY A 35 -4.01 -7.78 -6.47
CA GLY A 35 -3.40 -6.49 -6.80
C GLY A 35 -2.81 -6.47 -8.21
N LYS A 36 -2.05 -7.49 -8.59
CA LYS A 36 -1.52 -7.67 -9.95
C LYS A 36 -2.65 -7.75 -10.96
N SER A 37 -3.71 -8.51 -10.71
CA SER A 37 -4.85 -8.60 -11.63
C SER A 37 -5.58 -7.25 -11.82
N LYS A 38 -5.77 -6.49 -10.72
CA LYS A 38 -6.39 -5.16 -10.75
C LYS A 38 -5.55 -4.13 -11.52
N LEU A 39 -4.23 -4.24 -11.44
CA LEU A 39 -3.28 -3.46 -12.23
C LEU A 39 -3.47 -3.65 -13.73
N HIS A 40 -3.54 -4.90 -14.19
CA HIS A 40 -3.74 -5.21 -15.62
C HIS A 40 -5.13 -4.80 -16.12
N SER A 41 -6.14 -4.79 -15.24
CA SER A 41 -7.52 -4.45 -15.59
C SER A 41 -7.90 -3.00 -15.28
N HIS A 42 -6.95 -2.16 -14.84
CA HIS A 42 -7.16 -0.76 -14.42
C HIS A 42 -8.32 -0.55 -13.44
N ARG A 43 -8.57 -1.53 -12.56
CA ARG A 43 -9.62 -1.44 -11.54
C ARG A 43 -9.10 -0.74 -10.28
N PRO A 44 -9.96 0.00 -9.56
CA PRO A 44 -9.56 0.61 -8.28
C PRO A 44 -9.18 -0.47 -7.26
N ILE A 45 -8.16 -0.20 -6.46
CA ILE A 45 -7.71 -1.11 -5.39
C ILE A 45 -8.81 -1.29 -4.35
N ARG A 46 -9.45 -0.17 -3.95
CA ARG A 46 -10.47 -0.15 -2.91
C ARG A 46 -11.86 -0.25 -3.52
N ASP A 47 -12.60 -1.25 -3.06
CA ASP A 47 -13.96 -1.53 -3.51
C ASP A 47 -14.85 -1.71 -2.27
N LYS A 48 -15.48 -0.60 -1.86
CA LYS A 48 -16.22 -0.54 -0.59
C LYS A 48 -17.47 -1.41 -0.60
N GLU A 49 -18.11 -1.58 -1.76
CA GLU A 49 -19.29 -2.45 -1.89
C GLU A 49 -18.87 -3.90 -1.72
N ARG A 50 -17.80 -4.33 -2.42
CA ARG A 50 -17.27 -5.68 -2.27
C ARG A 50 -16.78 -5.98 -0.85
N GLU A 51 -16.14 -5.02 -0.19
CA GLU A 51 -15.70 -5.12 1.21
C GLU A 51 -16.89 -5.34 2.15
N ARG A 52 -18.00 -4.61 1.94
CA ARG A 52 -19.21 -4.73 2.74
C ARG A 52 -19.87 -6.10 2.55
N ASP A 53 -20.03 -6.55 1.31
CA ASP A 53 -20.61 -7.87 1.01
C ASP A 53 -19.79 -9.01 1.64
N LEU A 54 -18.46 -8.87 1.64
CA LEU A 54 -17.56 -9.83 2.27
C LEU A 54 -17.76 -9.87 3.79
N LEU A 55 -17.85 -8.70 4.44
CA LEU A 55 -18.11 -8.63 5.88
C LEU A 55 -19.47 -9.23 6.23
N ASP A 56 -20.53 -8.92 5.48
CA ASP A 56 -21.87 -9.47 5.73
C ASP A 56 -21.89 -11.00 5.59
N ALA A 57 -21.20 -11.55 4.59
CA ALA A 57 -21.04 -12.99 4.42
C ALA A 57 -20.26 -13.64 5.58
N LEU A 58 -19.21 -12.97 6.08
CA LEU A 58 -18.43 -13.47 7.22
C LEU A 58 -19.21 -13.42 8.53
N ILE A 59 -19.99 -12.36 8.76
CA ILE A 59 -20.87 -12.27 9.93
C ILE A 59 -21.90 -13.40 9.89
N ALA A 60 -22.47 -13.70 8.72
CA ALA A 60 -23.39 -14.83 8.56
C ALA A 60 -22.70 -16.18 8.83
N ALA A 61 -21.47 -16.36 8.33
CA ALA A 61 -20.67 -17.57 8.55
C ALA A 61 -20.18 -17.73 10.00
N ALA A 62 -20.09 -16.63 10.76
CA ALA A 62 -19.66 -16.62 12.16
C ALA A 62 -20.75 -17.04 13.15
N LYS A 63 -22.04 -16.87 12.77
CA LYS A 63 -23.20 -17.26 13.60
C LYS A 63 -23.14 -18.70 14.16
N PRO A 64 -22.83 -19.75 13.38
CA PRO A 64 -22.76 -21.12 13.91
C PRO A 64 -21.61 -21.34 14.91
N TYR A 65 -20.61 -20.46 14.95
CA TYR A 65 -19.47 -20.55 15.87
C TYR A 65 -19.67 -19.73 17.15
N ASP A 66 -20.85 -19.12 17.35
CA ASP A 66 -21.17 -18.23 18.49
C ASP A 66 -20.18 -17.06 18.63
N LEU A 67 -19.62 -16.62 17.50
CA LEU A 67 -18.71 -15.47 17.45
C LEU A 67 -19.52 -14.19 17.29
N ASP A 68 -19.22 -13.19 18.12
CA ASP A 68 -19.83 -11.87 18.05
C ASP A 68 -19.55 -11.21 16.68
N GLY A 69 -20.62 -10.76 16.02
CA GLY A 69 -20.54 -10.09 14.73
C GLY A 69 -19.67 -8.82 14.79
N PHE A 70 -19.67 -8.10 15.92
CA PHE A 70 -18.81 -6.93 16.08
C PHE A 70 -17.33 -7.30 16.14
N TYR A 71 -16.99 -8.36 16.90
CA TYR A 71 -15.64 -8.91 16.94
C TYR A 71 -15.13 -9.33 15.55
N VAL A 72 -15.93 -10.10 14.82
CA VAL A 72 -15.61 -10.57 13.46
C VAL A 72 -15.41 -9.39 12.51
N THR A 73 -16.33 -8.42 12.55
CA THR A 73 -16.25 -7.22 11.71
C THR A 73 -14.93 -6.48 11.94
N ARG A 74 -14.58 -6.23 13.20
CA ARG A 74 -13.35 -5.50 13.54
C ARG A 74 -12.09 -6.24 13.11
N LEU A 75 -12.04 -7.55 13.34
CA LEU A 75 -10.89 -8.37 12.95
C LEU A 75 -10.70 -8.37 11.43
N PHE A 76 -11.77 -8.61 10.68
CA PHE A 76 -11.68 -8.69 9.22
C PHE A 76 -11.49 -7.34 8.56
N GLN A 77 -11.96 -6.23 9.17
CA GLN A 77 -11.61 -4.88 8.71
C GLN A 77 -10.09 -4.65 8.73
N LEU A 78 -9.40 -5.04 9.81
CA LEU A 78 -7.94 -4.93 9.91
C LEU A 78 -7.23 -5.78 8.84
N ILE A 79 -7.73 -7.00 8.62
CA ILE A 79 -7.17 -7.92 7.61
C ILE A 79 -7.37 -7.37 6.18
N ILE A 80 -8.54 -6.76 5.90
CA ILE A 80 -8.82 -6.11 4.62
C ILE A 80 -7.92 -4.89 4.45
N GLU A 81 -7.74 -4.08 5.49
CA GLU A 81 -6.87 -2.91 5.47
C GLU A 81 -5.41 -3.27 5.14
N ASP A 82 -4.85 -4.29 5.79
CA ASP A 82 -3.50 -4.80 5.48
C ASP A 82 -3.38 -5.23 4.01
N SER A 83 -4.43 -5.84 3.46
CA SER A 83 -4.47 -6.26 2.06
C SER A 83 -4.46 -5.06 1.09
N VAL A 84 -5.23 -4.01 1.40
CA VAL A 84 -5.27 -2.78 0.60
C VAL A 84 -3.92 -2.08 0.63
N LEU A 85 -3.30 -1.97 1.80
CA LEU A 85 -1.97 -1.37 1.96
C LEU A 85 -0.90 -2.14 1.20
N THR A 86 -0.94 -3.48 1.27
CA THR A 86 -0.01 -4.34 0.53
C THR A 86 -0.15 -4.16 -0.99
N GLN A 87 -1.38 -4.06 -1.51
CA GLN A 87 -1.65 -3.80 -2.93
C GLN A 87 -1.19 -2.40 -3.35
N GLN A 88 -1.40 -1.39 -2.51
CA GLN A 88 -0.93 -0.01 -2.75
C GLN A 88 0.59 0.06 -2.80
N ALA A 89 1.28 -0.61 -1.88
CA ALA A 89 2.74 -0.67 -1.86
C ALA A 89 3.32 -1.29 -3.15
N LEU A 90 2.69 -2.36 -3.64
CA LEU A 90 3.08 -2.99 -4.91
C LEU A 90 2.93 -2.03 -6.10
N LEU A 91 1.81 -1.31 -6.16
CA LEU A 91 1.54 -0.28 -7.17
C LEU A 91 2.58 0.85 -7.13
N GLN A 92 2.89 1.38 -5.93
CA GLN A 92 3.89 2.43 -5.76
C GLN A 92 5.28 1.99 -6.20
N HIS A 93 5.66 0.75 -5.88
CA HIS A 93 6.95 0.20 -6.27
C HIS A 93 7.11 0.11 -7.80
N GLN A 94 6.07 -0.35 -8.51
CA GLN A 94 6.08 -0.40 -9.97
C GLN A 94 6.15 0.99 -10.61
N LEU A 95 5.36 1.94 -10.11
CA LEU A 95 5.41 3.33 -10.59
C LEU A 95 6.80 3.94 -10.43
N ASN A 96 7.45 3.70 -9.29
CA ASN A 96 8.82 4.18 -9.02
C ASN A 96 9.86 3.56 -9.97
N GLN A 97 9.75 2.26 -10.28
CA GLN A 97 10.62 1.60 -11.26
C GLN A 97 10.42 2.17 -12.66
N THR A 98 9.17 2.37 -13.10
CA THR A 98 8.90 3.02 -14.39
C THR A 98 9.42 4.46 -14.43
N SER A 99 9.37 5.18 -13.31
CA SER A 99 9.86 6.56 -13.18
C SER A 99 11.39 6.68 -13.27
N GLN A 100 12.12 5.63 -12.87
CA GLN A 100 13.57 5.54 -13.06
C GLN A 100 13.96 5.28 -14.53
N HIS A 101 13.03 4.80 -15.36
CA HIS A 101 13.26 4.53 -16.79
C HIS A 101 12.55 5.53 -17.72
N SER A 102 11.62 6.34 -17.20
CA SER A 102 11.04 7.45 -17.95
C SER A 102 11.98 8.66 -17.88
N ALA A 103 12.57 9.02 -19.02
CA ALA A 103 13.37 10.23 -19.18
C ALA A 103 12.61 11.44 -18.62
N ARG A 104 13.26 12.18 -17.72
CA ARG A 104 12.73 13.42 -17.15
C ARG A 104 12.67 14.47 -18.26
N ILE A 105 11.53 14.64 -18.90
CA ILE A 105 11.33 15.73 -19.84
C ILE A 105 11.07 16.98 -19.00
N ALA A 106 12.10 17.83 -18.86
CA ALA A 106 11.92 19.19 -18.39
C ALA A 106 11.18 19.98 -19.48
N PHE A 107 9.93 20.33 -19.23
CA PHE A 107 9.19 21.26 -20.07
C PHE A 107 9.72 22.68 -19.82
N LEU A 108 10.68 23.12 -20.64
CA LEU A 108 11.11 24.52 -20.68
C LEU A 108 10.05 25.29 -21.46
N GLY A 109 9.18 26.00 -20.74
CA GLY A 109 8.25 26.95 -21.36
C GLY A 109 9.00 27.96 -22.26
N PRO A 110 8.35 28.54 -23.27
CA PRO A 110 9.00 29.41 -24.24
C PRO A 110 9.72 30.56 -23.52
N LYS A 111 11.02 30.70 -23.84
CA LYS A 111 11.95 31.71 -23.33
C LYS A 111 11.27 33.08 -23.18
N ALA A 112 11.08 33.55 -21.95
CA ALA A 112 10.82 34.96 -21.70
C ALA A 112 12.07 35.77 -22.08
N PRO A 113 11.96 36.84 -22.88
CA PRO A 113 13.10 37.66 -23.26
C PRO A 113 13.63 38.44 -22.05
N ILE A 114 14.91 38.26 -21.75
CA ILE A 114 15.64 39.01 -20.73
C ILE A 114 15.56 40.50 -21.08
N ARG A 115 14.87 41.28 -20.24
CA ARG A 115 14.77 42.73 -20.37
C ARG A 115 16.02 43.36 -19.75
N THR A 116 16.80 44.00 -20.62
CA THR A 116 18.03 44.75 -20.35
C THR A 116 17.86 45.78 -19.23
N TRP A 117 18.77 45.80 -18.25
CA TRP A 117 19.04 46.99 -17.45
C TRP A 117 20.14 47.83 -18.10
N ARG A 118 19.87 49.14 -18.16
CA ARG A 118 20.63 50.19 -18.83
C ARG A 118 22.07 50.30 -18.33
N ARG A 119 22.95 50.49 -19.30
CA ARG A 119 24.35 50.92 -19.22
C ARG A 119 24.43 52.36 -18.69
N ALA A 120 25.19 52.60 -17.61
CA ALA A 120 25.73 53.93 -17.28
C ALA A 120 27.23 53.93 -17.59
N SER A 121 27.58 54.63 -18.67
CA SER A 121 28.81 55.41 -18.91
C SER A 121 30.18 54.87 -18.45
N MET A 122 30.99 54.44 -19.42
CA MET A 122 32.46 54.64 -19.43
C MET A 122 32.79 55.98 -20.11
N PRO A 123 34.01 56.53 -19.93
CA PRO A 123 35.07 56.33 -20.94
C PRO A 123 36.41 55.91 -20.30
N ARG A 124 37.12 54.89 -20.81
CA ARG A 124 38.22 54.93 -21.83
C ARG A 124 39.28 55.99 -21.50
N VAL A 125 40.57 55.67 -21.42
CA VAL A 125 41.45 55.34 -22.57
C VAL A 125 42.73 54.61 -22.09
N ILE A 126 43.26 53.80 -23.00
CA ILE A 126 44.46 52.94 -22.98
C ILE A 126 45.70 53.78 -23.34
N SER A 127 46.90 53.51 -22.80
CA SER A 127 48.14 53.45 -23.61
C SER A 127 49.34 52.95 -22.80
N THR A 128 50.04 52.03 -23.46
CA THR A 128 51.36 51.44 -23.22
C THR A 128 52.51 52.43 -23.01
N SER A 129 53.47 52.07 -22.16
CA SER A 129 54.88 51.79 -22.50
C SER A 129 55.59 51.16 -21.29
#